data_AF-A0A5B0EVZ0-F1
#
_entry.id   AF-A0A5B0EVZ0-F1
#
_cell.length_a   1.000
_cell.length_b   1.000
_cell.length_c   1.000
_cell.angle_alpha   90.00
_cell.angle_beta   90.00
_cell.angle_gamma   90.00
#
_symmetry.space_group_name_H-M   'P 1'
#
loop_
_entity.id
_entity.type
_entity.pdbx_description
1 polymer ?
#
loop_
_entity_poly.entity_id
_entity_poly.type
_entity_poly.pdbx_seq_one_letter_code
_entity_poly.pdbx_strand_id
1 'polypeptide(L)' 'MDEKGLSRLPERQKEVLRLVFQNYEAKQIARAIGISPHTVNDHMRAARRTLGVARTMDAARLLANY' A
#
# COMPACT_ATOMS: atom_id res chain seq x y z
N MET A 1 15.76 -10.61 1.14
CA MET A 1 14.60 -9.90 0.59
C MET A 1 13.38 -10.48 1.29
N ASP A 2 12.79 -9.72 2.20
CA ASP A 2 11.97 -10.24 3.28
C ASP A 2 10.52 -10.49 2.83
N GLU A 3 10.32 -11.56 2.07
CA GLU A 3 9.02 -12.04 1.56
C GLU A 3 7.94 -12.19 2.66
N LYS A 4 8.37 -12.36 3.93
CA LYS A 4 7.49 -12.40 5.11
C LYS A 4 6.78 -11.08 5.43
N GLY A 5 7.28 -9.94 4.96
CA GLY A 5 6.63 -8.65 5.19
C GLY A 5 5.29 -8.52 4.44
N LEU A 6 5.23 -9.06 3.23
CA LEU A 6 4.07 -8.97 2.34
C LEU A 6 2.90 -9.86 2.79
N SER A 7 3.20 -11.07 3.26
CA SER A 7 2.19 -11.97 3.81
C SER A 7 1.55 -11.43 5.10
N ARG A 8 2.29 -10.65 5.89
CA ARG A 8 1.81 -9.99 7.12
C ARG A 8 1.00 -8.71 6.89
N LEU A 9 0.95 -8.18 5.67
CA LEU A 9 0.12 -7.02 5.37
C LEU A 9 -1.36 -7.41 5.42
N PRO A 10 -2.21 -6.66 6.15
CA PRO A 10 -3.64 -6.86 6.10
C PRO A 10 -4.17 -6.55 4.70
N GLU A 11 -5.27 -7.19 4.32
CA GLU A 11 -5.82 -7.11 2.97
C GLU A 11 -6.10 -5.67 2.52
N ARG A 12 -6.60 -4.82 3.42
CA ARG A 12 -6.82 -3.39 3.15
C ARG A 12 -5.55 -2.64 2.77
N GLN A 13 -4.41 -2.97 3.37
CA GLN A 13 -3.13 -2.34 3.01
C GLN A 13 -2.65 -2.85 1.64
N LYS A 14 -2.84 -4.14 1.34
CA LYS A 14 -2.55 -4.70 0.02
C LYS A 14 -3.40 -4.06 -1.07
N GLU A 15 -4.68 -3.83 -0.79
CA GLU A 15 -5.62 -3.18 -1.71
C GLU A 15 -5.17 -1.75 -2.06
N VAL A 16 -4.80 -0.97 -1.05
CA VAL A 16 -4.20 0.37 -1.24
C VAL A 16 -2.92 0.29 -2.08
N LEU A 17 -2.01 -0.63 -1.77
CA LEU A 17 -0.75 -0.78 -2.51
C LEU A 17 -0.96 -1.20 -3.98
N ARG A 18 -1.95 -2.06 -4.27
CA ARG A 18 -2.30 -2.44 -5.65
C ARG A 18 -2.77 -1.24 -6.47
N LEU A 19 -3.51 -0.32 -5.87
CA LEU A 19 -3.96 0.90 -6.56
C LEU A 19 -2.81 1.90 -6.71
N VAL A 20 -1.92 2.01 -5.72
CA VAL A 20 -0.69 2.80 -5.84
C VAL A 20 0.18 2.30 -7.01
N PHE A 21 0.31 0.98 -7.17
CA PHE A 21 1.06 0.40 -8.28
C PHE A 21 0.49 0.80 -9.65
N GLN A 22 -0.83 0.99 -9.73
CA GLN A 22 -1.52 1.48 -10.93
C GLN A 22 -1.42 3.01 -11.12
N ASN A 23 -0.55 3.71 -10.37
CA ASN A 23 -0.40 5.17 -10.36
C ASN A 23 -1.64 5.95 -9.88
N TYR A 24 -2.50 5.35 -9.05
CA TYR A 24 -3.58 6.10 -8.41
C TYR A 24 -3.05 6.98 -7.28
N GLU A 25 -3.54 8.21 -7.20
CA GLU A 25 -3.28 9.11 -6.07
C GLU A 25 -4.17 8.78 -4.87
N ALA A 26 -3.75 9.19 -3.67
CA ALA A 26 -4.47 8.89 -2.42
C ALA A 26 -5.96 9.29 -2.45
N LYS A 27 -6.31 10.39 -3.13
CA LYS A 27 -7.71 10.82 -3.32
C LYS A 27 -8.50 9.90 -4.24
N GLN A 28 -7.87 9.38 -5.28
CA GLN A 28 -8.51 8.44 -6.22
C GLN A 28 -8.67 7.07 -5.56
N ILE A 29 -7.65 6.61 -4.83
CA ILE A 29 -7.70 5.38 -4.03
C ILE A 29 -8.84 5.46 -3.01
N ALA A 30 -8.90 6.55 -2.25
CA ALA A 30 -9.96 6.81 -1.29
C ALA A 30 -11.36 6.66 -1.90
N ARG A 31 -11.57 7.24 -3.08
CA ARG A 31 -12.82 7.12 -3.84
C ARG A 31 -13.08 5.70 -4.36
N ALA A 32 -12.04 4.98 -4.76
CA ALA A 32 -12.15 3.63 -5.30
C ALA A 32 -12.59 2.59 -4.25
N ILE A 33 -12.09 2.70 -3.01
CA ILE A 33 -12.36 1.71 -1.94
C ILE A 33 -13.26 2.26 -0.81
N GLY A 34 -13.82 3.46 -0.99
CA GLY A 34 -14.81 4.04 -0.09
C GLY A 34 -14.28 4.44 1.29
N ILE A 35 -13.05 4.96 1.37
CA ILE A 35 -12.44 5.45 2.63
C ILE A 35 -11.93 6.89 2.49
N SER A 36 -11.51 7.51 3.60
CA SER A 36 -10.91 8.85 3.56
C SER A 36 -9.49 8.82 2.98
N PRO A 37 -9.06 9.85 2.22
CA PRO A 37 -7.66 9.99 1.79
C PRO A 37 -6.67 10.03 2.96
N HIS A 38 -7.11 10.46 4.14
CA HIS A 38 -6.31 10.38 5.36
C HIS A 38 -6.04 8.91 5.74
N THR A 39 -7.09 8.08 5.76
CA THR A 39 -6.99 6.64 6.02
C THR A 39 -6.12 5.92 4.99
N VAL A 40 -6.19 6.33 3.71
CA VAL A 40 -5.28 5.82 2.68
C VAL A 40 -3.82 6.12 3.05
N ASN A 41 -3.51 7.36 3.43
CA ASN A 41 -2.14 7.74 3.81
C ASN A 41 -1.63 7.00 5.05
N ASP A 42 -2.50 6.73 6.03
CA ASP A 42 -2.21 5.85 7.17
C ASP A 42 -1.89 4.42 6.73
N HIS A 43 -2.69 3.83 5.84
CA HIS A 43 -2.40 2.52 5.27
C HIS A 43 -1.07 2.48 4.53
N MET A 44 -0.76 3.52 3.74
CA MET A 44 0.54 3.64 3.08
C MET A 44 1.69 3.74 4.08
N ARG A 45 1.55 4.53 5.16
CA ARG A 45 2.56 4.64 6.23
C ARG A 45 2.77 3.32 6.96
N ALA A 46 1.69 2.63 7.32
CA ALA A 46 1.73 1.34 7.97
C ALA A 46 2.41 0.29 7.08
N ALA A 47 2.02 0.21 5.81
CA ALA A 47 2.62 -0.71 4.85
C ALA A 47 4.13 -0.46 4.67
N ARG A 48 4.55 0.81 4.59
CA ARG A 48 5.98 1.18 4.54
C ARG A 48 6.74 0.73 5.78
N ARG A 49 6.18 0.91 6.98
CA ARG A 49 6.79 0.44 8.23
C ARG A 49 6.90 -1.08 8.28
N THR A 50 5.86 -1.80 7.84
CA THR A 50 5.84 -3.27 7.82
C THR A 50 6.85 -3.84 6.83
N LEU A 51 7.04 -3.19 5.68
CA LEU A 51 7.96 -3.63 4.63
C LEU A 51 9.37 -3.04 4.76
N GLY A 52 9.60 -2.08 5.67
CA GLY A 52 10.90 -1.44 5.85
C GLY A 52 11.34 -0.53 4.69
N VAL A 53 10.40 -0.01 3.89
CA VAL A 53 10.71 0.81 2.71
C VAL A 53 10.38 2.29 2.89
N ALA A 54 11.16 3.15 2.23
CA ALA A 54 11.00 4.59 2.33
C ALA A 54 9.83 5.13 1.49
N ARG A 55 9.53 4.53 0.34
CA ARG A 55 8.49 5.00 -0.59
C ARG A 55 7.35 4.00 -0.74
N THR A 56 6.13 4.51 -0.86
CA THR A 56 4.95 3.66 -1.08
C THR A 56 5.02 2.94 -2.42
N MET A 57 5.61 3.57 -3.43
CA MET A 57 5.78 2.94 -4.74
C MET A 57 6.73 1.74 -4.68
N ASP A 58 7.77 1.79 -3.83
CA ASP A 58 8.65 0.64 -3.59
C ASP A 58 7.87 -0.50 -2.91
N ALA A 59 7.03 -0.20 -1.91
CA ALA A 59 6.13 -1.17 -1.28
C ALA A 59 5.14 -1.79 -2.29
N ALA A 60 4.58 -0.97 -3.17
CA ALA A 60 3.63 -1.40 -4.20
C ALA A 60 4.28 -2.32 -5.24
N ARG A 61 5.52 -2.01 -5.65
CA ARG A 61 6.32 -2.86 -6.53
C ARG A 61 6.65 -4.21 -5.90
N LEU A 62 7.05 -4.20 -4.62
CA LEU A 62 7.30 -5.45 -3.88
C LEU A 62 6.05 -6.34 -3.85
N LEU A 63 4.86 -5.74 -3.68
CA LEU A 63 3.60 -6.49 -3.72
C LEU A 63 3.23 -6.99 -5.12
N ALA A 64 3.56 -6.24 -6.18
CA ALA A 64 3.27 -6.65 -7.56
C ALA A 64 4.19 -7.77 -8.07
N ASN A 65 5.37 -7.91 -7.48
CA ASN A 65 6.37 -8.93 -7.82
C ASN A 65 6.36 -10.13 -6.84
N TYR A 66 5.30 -10.25 -6.04
CA TYR A 66 5.01 -11.36 -5.12
C TYR A 66 3.84 -12.16 -5.65
#